data_AF-A0AA42RFC1-F1
#
_entry.id   AF-A0AA42RFC1-F1
#
_cell.length_a   1.000
_cell.length_b   1.000
_cell.length_c   1.000
_cell.angle_alpha   90.00
_cell.angle_beta   90.00
_cell.angle_gamma   90.00
#
_symmetry.space_group_name_H-M   'P 1'
#
loop_
_entity.id
_entity.type
_entity.pdbx_description
1 polymer ?
#
loop_
_entity_poly.entity_id
_entity_poly.type
_entity_poly.pdbx_seq_one_letter_code
_entity_poly.pdbx_strand_id
1 'polypeptide(L)'
;MGFFTRTKSVFKKSEASEALFQLMNRCNKFRLIPEKNVEPLSRALIERVWESAPDIYDGKFGQRPHKYAVVASALYSVIETGQEDGTNQQLIELLCLCLSSLLDELTENGILYPFTDLDKAFITKIKHSFEQYIATMDSAISKEYNSWGEWYVAFVDKCCELNPQISTDENGKSIIDFIDHKPLRRAFNDGVSPESVACAFAPEFDIRTFGR
;
A
#
# COMPACT_ATOMS: atom_id res chain seq x y z
N MET A 1 27.56 21.98 22.66
CA MET A 1 26.53 20.93 22.82
C MET A 1 26.13 20.28 21.47
N GLY A 2 27.08 19.76 20.67
CA GLY A 2 26.77 19.26 19.30
C GLY A 2 26.80 17.73 19.11
N PHE A 3 27.50 17.01 19.98
CA PHE A 3 27.78 15.58 19.77
C PHE A 3 26.55 14.69 20.05
N PHE A 4 25.81 14.97 21.12
CA PHE A 4 24.63 14.19 21.53
C PHE A 4 23.43 14.33 20.59
N THR A 5 23.31 15.45 19.88
CA THR A 5 22.23 15.69 18.93
C THR A 5 22.43 14.87 17.65
N ARG A 6 23.70 14.77 17.19
CA ARG A 6 24.10 14.00 16.00
C ARG A 6 23.97 12.50 16.22
N THR A 7 24.43 11.97 17.36
CA THR A 7 24.30 10.54 17.67
C THR A 7 22.85 10.09 17.81
N LYS A 8 21.98 10.90 18.42
CA LYS A 8 20.53 10.63 18.48
C LYS A 8 19.85 10.68 17.11
N SER A 9 20.29 11.55 16.20
CA SER A 9 19.74 11.62 14.83
C SER A 9 20.09 10.33 14.06
N VAL A 10 21.35 9.90 14.10
CA VAL A 10 21.80 8.63 13.48
C VAL A 10 20.99 7.44 14.02
N PHE A 11 20.84 7.32 15.33
CA PHE A 11 20.06 6.24 15.92
C PHE A 11 18.60 6.22 15.43
N LYS A 12 17.93 7.37 15.41
CA LYS A 12 16.52 7.46 14.98
C LYS A 12 16.35 7.19 13.50
N LYS A 13 17.32 7.60 12.69
CA LYS A 13 17.39 7.25 11.27
C LYS A 13 17.51 5.74 11.08
N SER A 14 18.43 5.09 11.80
CA SER A 14 18.57 3.63 11.77
C SER A 14 17.30 2.91 12.24
N GLU A 15 16.63 3.43 13.27
CA GLU A 15 15.37 2.87 13.78
C GLU A 15 14.26 2.91 12.71
N ALA A 16 14.15 4.02 11.96
CA ALA A 16 13.20 4.15 10.86
C ALA A 16 13.57 3.26 9.66
N SER A 17 14.86 3.18 9.31
CA SER A 17 15.34 2.31 8.22
C SER A 17 15.09 0.83 8.51
N GLU A 18 15.27 0.41 9.76
CA GLU A 18 14.98 -0.96 10.19
C GLU A 18 13.47 -1.25 10.15
N ALA A 19 12.65 -0.32 10.63
CA ALA A 19 11.19 -0.46 10.55
C ALA A 19 10.71 -0.58 9.09
N LEU A 20 11.24 0.24 8.18
CA LEU A 20 10.93 0.14 6.76
C LEU A 20 11.45 -1.17 6.14
N PHE A 21 12.67 -1.60 6.48
CA PHE A 21 13.21 -2.88 6.02
C PHE A 21 12.30 -4.06 6.40
N GLN A 22 11.88 -4.14 7.65
CA GLN A 22 10.99 -5.20 8.15
C GLN A 22 9.65 -5.18 7.43
N LEU A 23 9.07 -3.98 7.24
CA LEU A 23 7.82 -3.79 6.49
C LEU A 23 7.98 -4.25 5.03
N MET A 24 9.03 -3.81 4.35
CA MET A 24 9.28 -4.18 2.96
C MET A 24 9.53 -5.67 2.80
N ASN A 25 10.26 -6.32 3.70
CA ASN A 25 10.40 -7.78 3.68
C ASN A 25 9.07 -8.50 3.87
N ARG A 26 8.22 -7.99 4.76
CA ARG A 26 6.87 -8.53 4.99
C ARG A 26 5.98 -8.40 3.76
N CYS A 27 6.10 -7.30 3.02
CA CYS A 27 5.29 -7.01 1.83
C CYS A 27 5.88 -7.62 0.54
N ASN A 28 7.20 -7.82 0.45
CA ASN A 28 7.88 -8.36 -0.73
C ASN A 28 7.77 -9.90 -0.86
N LYS A 29 6.65 -10.50 -0.43
CA LYS A 29 6.41 -11.96 -0.49
C LYS A 29 6.46 -12.51 -1.91
N PHE A 30 6.01 -11.71 -2.88
CA PHE A 30 6.00 -12.05 -4.29
C PHE A 30 7.31 -11.69 -5.02
N ARG A 31 8.34 -11.24 -4.29
CA ARG A 31 9.64 -10.85 -4.86
C ARG A 31 9.52 -9.83 -6.00
N LEU A 32 8.66 -8.84 -5.81
CA LEU A 32 8.50 -7.68 -6.71
C LEU A 32 9.84 -6.99 -6.97
N ILE A 33 10.73 -6.98 -5.97
CA ILE A 33 12.14 -6.61 -6.14
C ILE A 33 13.07 -7.71 -5.62
N PRO A 34 14.32 -7.78 -6.11
CA PRO A 34 15.32 -8.71 -5.57
C PRO A 34 15.54 -8.49 -4.07
N GLU A 35 15.49 -9.56 -3.27
CA GLU A 35 15.63 -9.51 -1.80
C GLU A 35 16.90 -8.76 -1.35
N LYS A 36 18.01 -8.96 -2.06
CA LYS A 36 19.30 -8.26 -1.82
C LYS A 36 19.21 -6.73 -1.92
N ASN A 37 18.18 -6.20 -2.59
CA ASN A 37 17.98 -4.76 -2.78
C ASN A 37 17.10 -4.14 -1.69
N VAL A 38 16.40 -4.92 -0.87
CA VAL A 38 15.41 -4.39 0.09
C VAL A 38 16.09 -3.54 1.18
N GLU A 39 17.16 -4.05 1.79
CA GLU A 39 17.87 -3.33 2.86
C GLU A 39 18.59 -2.06 2.36
N PRO A 40 19.37 -2.09 1.25
CA PRO A 40 19.94 -0.87 0.69
C PRO A 40 18.89 0.18 0.34
N LEU A 41 17.76 -0.26 -0.22
CA LEU A 41 16.67 0.61 -0.63
C LEU A 41 15.97 1.24 0.57
N SER A 42 15.63 0.48 1.61
CA SER A 42 14.97 1.03 2.81
C SER A 42 15.82 2.15 3.44
N ARG A 43 17.14 1.94 3.54
CA ARG A 43 18.08 2.96 4.03
C ARG A 43 18.10 4.19 3.13
N ALA A 44 18.18 4.00 1.82
CA ALA A 44 18.21 5.11 0.86
C ALA A 44 16.92 5.94 0.89
N LEU A 45 15.75 5.30 1.05
CA LEU A 45 14.46 5.99 1.15
C LEU A 45 14.37 6.85 2.40
N ILE A 46 14.80 6.31 3.56
CA ILE A 46 14.85 7.08 4.80
C ILE A 46 15.89 8.20 4.71
N GLU A 47 17.06 7.95 4.10
CA GLU A 47 18.07 8.99 3.88
C GLU A 47 17.49 10.17 3.09
N ARG A 48 16.84 9.87 1.96
CA ARG A 48 16.25 10.87 1.06
C ARG A 48 15.18 11.70 1.74
N VAL A 49 14.25 11.09 2.47
CA VAL A 49 13.20 11.87 3.16
C VAL A 49 13.79 12.71 4.29
N TRP A 50 14.83 12.21 4.96
CA TRP A 50 15.48 12.95 6.03
C TRP A 50 16.18 14.20 5.51
N GLU A 51 16.85 14.08 4.36
CA GLU A 51 17.54 15.18 3.68
C GLU A 51 16.58 16.23 3.09
N SER A 52 15.35 15.85 2.75
CA SER A 52 14.37 16.80 2.20
C SER A 52 13.82 17.78 3.25
N ALA A 53 13.76 17.38 4.52
CA ALA A 53 13.30 18.23 5.62
C ALA A 53 14.06 17.97 6.93
N PRO A 54 15.38 18.24 6.99
CA PRO A 54 16.22 17.89 8.13
C PRO A 54 15.76 18.58 9.42
N ASP A 55 15.27 19.83 9.34
CA ASP A 55 14.80 20.57 10.51
C ASP A 55 13.61 19.88 11.20
N ILE A 56 12.77 19.16 10.45
CA ILE A 56 11.64 18.40 10.97
C ILE A 56 12.15 17.08 11.58
N TYR A 57 12.90 16.29 10.81
CA TYR A 57 13.29 14.93 11.21
C TYR A 57 14.40 14.90 12.28
N ASP A 58 15.28 15.90 12.32
CA ASP A 58 16.24 16.06 13.43
C ASP A 58 15.59 16.57 14.72
N GLY A 59 14.33 16.98 14.67
CA GLY A 59 13.55 17.46 15.81
C GLY A 59 14.02 18.81 16.33
N LYS A 60 14.51 19.68 15.44
CA LYS A 60 14.99 21.02 15.78
C LYS A 60 13.88 21.88 16.40
N PHE A 61 12.62 21.58 16.08
CA PHE A 61 11.42 22.22 16.63
C PHE A 61 10.82 21.51 17.86
N GLY A 62 11.62 20.68 18.54
CA GLY A 62 11.29 20.18 19.88
C GLY A 62 10.82 18.73 19.93
N GLN A 63 10.00 18.27 18.97
CA GLN A 63 9.58 16.87 18.90
C GLN A 63 10.00 16.26 17.57
N ARG A 64 10.56 15.04 17.65
CA ARG A 64 10.91 14.23 16.48
C ARG A 64 9.71 13.39 16.10
N PRO A 65 9.41 13.27 14.80
CA PRO A 65 8.40 12.35 14.36
C PRO A 65 8.72 10.91 14.80
N HIS A 66 7.68 10.16 15.14
CA HIS A 66 7.76 8.73 15.38
C HIS A 66 8.23 8.00 14.12
N LYS A 67 8.96 6.90 14.28
CA LYS A 67 9.53 6.14 13.15
C LYS A 67 8.50 5.80 12.07
N TYR A 68 7.29 5.38 12.45
CA TYR A 68 6.23 5.05 11.50
C TYR A 68 5.71 6.27 10.72
N ALA A 69 5.70 7.47 11.30
CA ALA A 69 5.40 8.69 10.56
C ALA A 69 6.50 9.00 9.53
N VAL A 70 7.78 8.79 9.89
CA VAL A 70 8.91 8.93 8.95
C VAL A 70 8.83 7.89 7.83
N VAL A 71 8.55 6.63 8.16
CA VAL A 71 8.39 5.54 7.19
C VAL A 71 7.25 5.84 6.21
N ALA A 72 6.08 6.25 6.71
CA ALA A 72 4.95 6.63 5.87
C ALA A 72 5.32 7.78 4.92
N SER A 73 6.02 8.80 5.42
CA SER A 73 6.47 9.93 4.59
C SER A 73 7.49 9.51 3.54
N ALA A 74 8.42 8.61 3.86
CA ALA A 74 9.42 8.12 2.92
C ALA A 74 8.75 7.36 1.76
N LEU A 75 7.85 6.43 2.10
CA LEU A 75 7.07 5.66 1.13
C LEU A 75 6.26 6.58 0.22
N TYR A 76 5.47 7.47 0.80
CA TYR A 76 4.59 8.36 0.04
C TYR A 76 5.37 9.32 -0.86
N SER A 77 6.52 9.85 -0.41
CA SER A 77 7.33 10.75 -1.23
C SER A 77 7.79 10.13 -2.56
N VAL A 78 8.07 8.83 -2.58
CA VAL A 78 8.47 8.13 -3.80
C VAL A 78 7.27 7.75 -4.65
N ILE A 79 6.13 7.39 -4.03
CA ILE A 79 4.88 7.14 -4.76
C ILE A 79 4.42 8.41 -5.50
N GLU A 80 4.50 9.56 -4.83
CA GLU A 80 4.12 10.87 -5.39
C GLU A 80 5.05 11.27 -6.55
N THR A 81 6.37 11.21 -6.35
CA THR A 81 7.35 11.59 -7.40
C THR A 81 7.46 10.56 -8.53
N GLY A 82 7.19 9.28 -8.25
CA GLY A 82 7.23 8.19 -9.23
C GLY A 82 6.12 8.27 -10.29
N GLN A 83 5.17 9.19 -10.16
CA GLN A 83 4.22 9.53 -11.21
C GLN A 83 4.85 10.33 -12.36
N GLU A 84 5.93 11.07 -12.09
CA GLU A 84 6.54 12.00 -13.03
C GLU A 84 7.75 11.41 -13.76
N ASP A 85 8.48 10.51 -13.09
CA ASP A 85 9.69 9.87 -13.60
C ASP A 85 9.43 8.38 -13.85
N GLY A 86 10.01 7.81 -14.93
CA GLY A 86 9.93 6.39 -15.35
C GLY A 86 10.52 5.38 -14.35
N THR A 87 10.07 5.47 -13.11
CA THR A 87 10.41 4.68 -11.95
C THR A 87 9.90 3.26 -12.17
N ASN A 88 10.64 2.29 -11.66
CA ASN A 88 10.26 0.88 -11.79
C ASN A 88 8.84 0.66 -11.20
N GLN A 89 7.89 0.24 -12.04
CA GLN A 89 6.51 0.01 -11.63
C GLN A 89 6.40 -1.01 -10.48
N GLN A 90 7.20 -2.08 -10.51
CA GLN A 90 7.23 -3.09 -9.44
C GLN A 90 7.68 -2.50 -8.09
N LEU A 91 8.55 -1.49 -8.14
CA LEU A 91 8.94 -0.76 -6.94
C LEU A 91 7.74 0.04 -6.42
N ILE A 92 7.06 0.81 -7.28
CA ILE A 92 5.88 1.60 -6.87
C ILE A 92 4.80 0.70 -6.27
N GLU A 93 4.49 -0.44 -6.90
CA GLU A 93 3.55 -1.45 -6.37
C GLU A 93 3.96 -1.94 -4.98
N LEU A 94 5.23 -2.28 -4.78
CA LEU A 94 5.72 -2.68 -3.46
C LEU A 94 5.56 -1.56 -2.42
N LEU A 95 5.88 -0.31 -2.79
CA LEU A 95 5.75 0.83 -1.88
C LEU A 95 4.29 1.10 -1.51
N CYS A 96 3.36 0.97 -2.47
CA CYS A 96 1.92 1.07 -2.23
C CYS A 96 1.43 -0.02 -1.27
N LEU A 97 1.86 -1.27 -1.45
CA LEU A 97 1.55 -2.38 -0.52
C LEU A 97 2.10 -2.12 0.89
N CYS A 98 3.33 -1.60 0.99
CA CYS A 98 3.93 -1.24 2.26
C CYS A 98 3.15 -0.12 2.96
N LEU A 99 2.79 0.93 2.22
CA LEU A 99 2.09 2.09 2.77
C LEU A 99 0.67 1.71 3.20
N SER A 100 -0.07 0.93 2.40
CA SER A 100 -1.38 0.40 2.80
C SER A 100 -1.28 -0.42 4.08
N SER A 101 -0.38 -1.41 4.12
CA SER A 101 -0.20 -2.26 5.30
C SER A 101 0.17 -1.46 6.55
N LEU A 102 0.99 -0.43 6.41
CA LEU A 102 1.34 0.45 7.52
C LEU A 102 0.13 1.28 7.97
N LEU A 103 -0.62 1.89 7.06
CA LEU A 103 -1.77 2.73 7.40
C LEU A 103 -2.89 1.92 8.04
N ASP A 104 -3.09 0.66 7.63
CA ASP A 104 -4.04 -0.27 8.26
C ASP A 104 -3.60 -0.58 9.70
N GLU A 105 -2.32 -0.93 9.89
CA GLU A 105 -1.74 -1.18 11.21
C GLU A 105 -1.89 0.05 12.14
N LEU A 106 -1.68 1.25 11.60
CA LEU A 106 -1.83 2.49 12.35
C LEU A 106 -3.29 2.85 12.63
N THR A 107 -4.22 2.43 11.77
CA THR A 107 -5.65 2.64 11.98
C THR A 107 -6.17 1.71 13.09
N GLU A 108 -5.76 0.45 13.09
CA GLU A 108 -6.18 -0.56 14.06
C GLU A 108 -5.47 -0.42 15.41
N ASN A 109 -4.15 -0.21 15.38
CA ASN A 109 -3.29 -0.28 16.56
C ASN A 109 -2.68 1.08 16.94
N GLY A 110 -3.14 2.16 16.32
CA GLY A 110 -2.58 3.51 16.50
C GLY A 110 -2.50 3.98 17.95
N ILE A 111 -3.46 3.56 18.80
CA ILE A 111 -3.51 3.90 20.22
C ILE A 111 -2.35 3.30 21.05
N LEU A 112 -1.73 2.23 20.56
CA LEU A 112 -0.63 1.55 21.24
C LEU A 112 0.71 2.27 21.05
N TYR A 113 0.77 3.18 20.07
CA TYR A 113 1.97 3.94 19.75
C TYR A 113 1.94 5.30 20.45
N PRO A 114 3.08 5.76 21.00
CA PRO A 114 3.17 7.05 21.68
C PRO A 114 3.24 8.21 20.66
N PHE A 115 2.21 8.34 19.81
CA PHE A 115 2.15 9.37 18.78
C PHE A 115 1.88 10.75 19.36
N THR A 116 2.68 11.71 18.89
CA THR A 116 2.47 13.14 19.12
C THR A 116 1.39 13.66 18.18
N ASP A 117 0.89 14.87 18.43
CA ASP A 117 -0.08 15.51 17.52
C ASP A 117 0.53 15.80 16.15
N LEU A 118 1.85 16.04 16.10
CA LEU A 118 2.60 16.15 14.86
C LEU A 118 2.51 14.86 14.05
N ASP A 119 2.77 13.70 14.67
CA ASP A 119 2.69 12.40 14.02
C ASP A 119 1.31 12.12 13.45
N LYS A 120 0.27 12.38 14.26
CA LYS A 120 -1.13 12.19 13.84
C LYS A 120 -1.47 13.06 12.65
N ALA A 121 -1.04 14.34 12.65
CA ALA A 121 -1.26 15.25 11.52
C ALA A 121 -0.55 14.76 10.25
N PHE A 122 0.71 14.30 10.37
CA PHE A 122 1.45 13.72 9.24
C PHE A 122 0.76 12.48 8.68
N ILE A 123 0.45 11.51 9.53
CA ILE A 123 -0.17 10.24 9.13
C ILE A 123 -1.54 10.50 8.48
N THR A 124 -2.35 11.38 9.07
CA THR A 124 -3.68 11.72 8.52
C THR A 124 -3.56 12.36 7.13
N LYS A 125 -2.61 13.29 6.96
CA LYS A 125 -2.37 13.92 5.65
C LYS A 125 -1.94 12.88 4.62
N ILE A 126 -0.96 12.03 4.96
CA ILE A 126 -0.45 10.98 4.06
C ILE A 126 -1.56 10.00 3.69
N LYS A 127 -2.36 9.56 4.67
CA LYS A 127 -3.49 8.67 4.44
C LYS A 127 -4.46 9.26 3.42
N HIS A 128 -4.87 10.52 3.62
CA HIS A 128 -5.78 11.19 2.71
C HIS A 128 -5.21 11.32 1.29
N SER A 129 -3.94 11.74 1.17
CA SER A 129 -3.29 11.87 -0.14
C SER A 129 -3.10 10.51 -0.83
N PHE A 130 -2.81 9.46 -0.08
CA PHE A 130 -2.70 8.10 -0.60
C PHE A 130 -4.04 7.53 -1.05
N GLU A 131 -5.12 7.77 -0.30
CA GLU A 131 -6.49 7.40 -0.72
C GLU A 131 -6.87 8.07 -2.06
N GLN A 132 -6.53 9.34 -2.23
CA GLN A 132 -6.75 10.06 -3.51
C GLN A 132 -5.90 9.47 -4.65
N TYR A 133 -4.66 9.10 -4.36
CA TYR A 133 -3.78 8.45 -5.33
C TYR A 133 -4.36 7.11 -5.81
N ILE A 134 -4.77 6.24 -4.89
CA ILE A 134 -5.38 4.94 -5.22
C ILE A 134 -6.66 5.13 -6.02
N ALA A 135 -7.54 6.05 -5.62
CA ALA A 135 -8.76 6.33 -6.38
C ALA A 135 -8.47 6.81 -7.81
N THR A 136 -7.41 7.60 -8.00
CA THR A 136 -6.98 8.04 -9.32
C THR A 136 -6.48 6.87 -10.16
N MET A 137 -5.66 5.98 -9.58
CA MET A 137 -5.20 4.76 -10.26
C MET A 137 -6.37 3.84 -10.63
N ASP A 138 -7.29 3.59 -9.71
CA ASP A 138 -8.47 2.75 -9.97
C ASP A 138 -9.32 3.29 -11.12
N SER A 139 -9.48 4.62 -11.18
CA SER A 139 -10.18 5.29 -12.29
C SER A 139 -9.42 5.25 -13.62
N ALA A 140 -8.10 5.12 -13.59
CA ALA A 140 -7.28 4.99 -14.79
C ALA A 140 -7.33 3.55 -15.31
N ILE A 141 -7.18 2.57 -14.42
CA ILE A 141 -7.31 1.14 -14.70
C ILE A 141 -8.69 0.82 -15.25
N SER A 142 -9.77 1.37 -14.67
CA SER A 142 -11.13 1.13 -15.18
C SER A 142 -11.36 1.70 -16.58
N LYS A 143 -10.62 2.75 -16.99
CA LYS A 143 -10.65 3.29 -18.35
C LYS A 143 -9.85 2.45 -19.35
N GLU A 144 -8.96 1.55 -18.90
CA GLU A 144 -8.27 0.61 -19.79
C GLU A 144 -9.21 -0.51 -20.27
N TYR A 145 -10.27 -0.82 -19.51
CA TYR A 145 -11.27 -1.81 -19.88
C TYR A 145 -12.43 -1.16 -20.63
N ASN A 146 -12.43 -1.30 -21.96
CA ASN A 146 -13.46 -0.71 -22.82
C ASN A 146 -14.79 -1.47 -22.81
N SER A 147 -14.81 -2.68 -22.23
CA SER A 147 -15.99 -3.53 -22.18
C SER A 147 -16.14 -4.26 -20.86
N TRP A 148 -17.40 -4.47 -20.45
CA TRP A 148 -17.75 -5.31 -19.30
C TRP A 148 -17.13 -6.72 -19.39
N GLY A 149 -17.02 -7.28 -20.60
CA GLY A 149 -16.46 -8.61 -20.82
C GLY A 149 -14.98 -8.68 -20.43
N GLU A 150 -14.18 -7.70 -20.81
CA GLU A 150 -12.75 -7.65 -20.46
C GLU A 150 -12.55 -7.39 -18.97
N TRP A 151 -13.35 -6.48 -18.39
CA TRP A 151 -13.34 -6.19 -16.95
C TRP A 151 -13.71 -7.42 -16.12
N TYR A 152 -14.74 -8.16 -16.54
CA TYR A 152 -15.22 -9.35 -15.84
C TYR A 152 -14.21 -10.50 -15.90
N VAL A 153 -13.54 -10.70 -17.05
CA VAL A 153 -12.47 -11.71 -17.16
C VAL A 153 -11.31 -11.39 -16.24
N ALA A 154 -10.85 -10.12 -16.19
CA ALA A 154 -9.80 -9.70 -15.27
C ALA A 154 -10.19 -9.86 -13.80
N PHE A 155 -11.44 -9.54 -13.45
CA PHE A 155 -12.00 -9.75 -12.10
C PHE A 155 -11.98 -11.23 -11.71
N VAL A 156 -12.45 -12.13 -12.59
CA VAL A 156 -12.49 -13.57 -12.35
C VAL A 156 -11.08 -14.15 -12.21
N ASP A 157 -10.14 -13.73 -13.07
CA ASP A 157 -8.75 -14.17 -13.02
C ASP A 157 -8.09 -13.79 -11.68
N LYS A 158 -8.32 -12.55 -11.22
CA LYS A 158 -7.81 -12.09 -9.93
C LYS A 158 -8.44 -12.79 -8.73
N CYS A 159 -9.74 -13.10 -8.81
CA CYS A 159 -10.41 -13.88 -7.77
C CYS A 159 -9.84 -15.31 -7.69
N CYS A 160 -9.51 -15.93 -8.83
CA CYS A 160 -8.86 -17.24 -8.89
C CYS A 160 -7.45 -17.22 -8.29
N GLU A 161 -6.67 -16.15 -8.50
CA GLU A 161 -5.35 -15.98 -7.88
C GLU A 161 -5.44 -15.85 -6.34
N LEU A 162 -6.42 -15.08 -5.85
CA LEU A 162 -6.55 -14.76 -4.43
C LEU A 162 -7.21 -15.89 -3.61
N ASN A 163 -8.16 -16.62 -4.20
CA ASN A 163 -8.83 -17.73 -3.55
C ASN A 163 -8.92 -18.94 -4.51
N PRO A 164 -8.05 -19.95 -4.32
CA PRO A 164 -8.04 -21.16 -5.14
C PRO A 164 -9.36 -21.95 -5.13
N GLN A 165 -10.26 -21.68 -4.18
CA GLN A 165 -11.56 -22.33 -4.11
C GLN A 165 -12.57 -21.77 -5.13
N ILE A 166 -12.29 -20.61 -5.73
CA ILE A 166 -13.13 -19.96 -6.75
C ILE A 166 -12.79 -20.46 -8.18
N SER A 167 -11.83 -21.40 -8.31
CA SER A 167 -11.31 -21.83 -9.61
C SER A 167 -12.40 -22.34 -10.55
N THR A 168 -12.22 -22.02 -11.83
CA THR A 168 -13.03 -22.50 -12.96
C THR A 168 -13.05 -24.04 -13.01
N ASP A 169 -14.24 -24.60 -13.24
CA ASP A 169 -14.38 -26.03 -13.57
C ASP A 169 -13.92 -26.31 -15.02
N GLU A 170 -13.79 -27.58 -15.41
CA GLU A 170 -13.30 -28.06 -16.72
C GLU A 170 -14.08 -27.51 -17.94
N ASN A 171 -15.23 -26.86 -17.70
CA ASN A 171 -16.06 -26.18 -18.70
C ASN A 171 -15.89 -24.65 -18.77
N GLY A 172 -14.91 -24.07 -18.06
CA GLY A 172 -14.63 -22.63 -18.08
C GLY A 172 -15.68 -21.77 -17.38
N LYS A 173 -16.51 -22.36 -16.51
CA LYS A 173 -17.48 -21.65 -15.67
C LYS A 173 -16.92 -21.46 -14.27
N SER A 174 -16.88 -20.22 -13.80
CA SER A 174 -16.56 -19.90 -12.41
C SER A 174 -17.83 -19.88 -11.57
N ILE A 175 -17.73 -20.16 -10.27
CA ILE A 175 -18.85 -20.03 -9.32
C ILE A 175 -19.43 -18.60 -9.33
N ILE A 176 -18.60 -17.61 -9.71
CA ILE A 176 -18.96 -16.21 -9.95
C ILE A 176 -20.03 -16.04 -11.05
N ASP A 177 -20.11 -16.95 -12.04
CA ASP A 177 -21.14 -16.93 -13.10
C ASP A 177 -22.55 -17.24 -12.58
N PHE A 178 -22.65 -17.77 -11.35
CA PHE A 178 -23.92 -18.09 -10.68
C PHE A 178 -24.34 -17.03 -9.65
N ILE A 179 -23.59 -15.92 -9.53
CA ILE A 179 -23.86 -14.82 -8.60
C ILE A 179 -24.65 -13.72 -9.33
N ASP A 180 -25.52 -13.01 -8.62
CA ASP A 180 -26.21 -11.84 -9.19
C ASP A 180 -25.17 -10.81 -9.65
N HIS A 181 -25.11 -10.53 -10.95
CA HIS A 181 -24.18 -9.59 -11.54
C HIS A 181 -24.56 -8.13 -11.29
N LYS A 182 -25.69 -7.81 -10.64
CA LYS A 182 -26.09 -6.42 -10.35
C LYS A 182 -25.08 -5.60 -9.53
N PRO A 183 -24.46 -6.11 -8.45
CA PRO A 183 -23.46 -5.38 -7.70
C PRO A 183 -22.18 -5.18 -8.51
N LEU A 184 -21.77 -6.20 -9.28
CA LEU A 184 -20.57 -6.15 -10.11
C LEU A 184 -20.76 -5.20 -11.32
N ARG A 185 -21.93 -5.21 -11.95
CA ARG A 185 -22.30 -4.24 -13.00
C ARG A 185 -22.39 -2.82 -12.48
N ARG A 186 -22.82 -2.64 -11.23
CA ARG A 186 -22.79 -1.35 -10.56
C ARG A 186 -21.36 -0.89 -10.33
N ALA A 187 -20.49 -1.75 -9.82
CA ALA A 187 -19.06 -1.44 -9.66
C ALA A 187 -18.36 -1.07 -10.99
N PHE A 188 -18.71 -1.76 -12.09
CA PHE A 188 -18.23 -1.40 -13.43
C PHE A 188 -18.77 -0.05 -13.90
N ASN A 189 -20.07 0.20 -13.73
CA ASN A 189 -20.67 1.50 -14.09
C ASN A 189 -20.14 2.66 -13.23
N ASP A 190 -19.76 2.37 -11.98
CA ASP A 190 -19.16 3.32 -11.05
C ASP A 190 -17.64 3.49 -11.31
N GLY A 191 -17.08 2.77 -12.30
CA GLY A 191 -15.68 2.90 -12.73
C GLY A 191 -14.66 2.35 -11.74
N VAL A 192 -15.05 1.38 -10.92
CA VAL A 192 -14.17 0.71 -9.94
C VAL A 192 -13.29 -0.32 -10.65
N SER A 193 -12.03 -0.43 -10.23
CA SER A 193 -11.10 -1.39 -10.81
C SER A 193 -11.51 -2.84 -10.48
N PRO A 194 -11.33 -3.79 -11.42
CA PRO A 194 -11.71 -5.18 -11.18
C PRO A 194 -10.88 -5.81 -10.07
N GLU A 195 -9.62 -5.41 -9.93
CA GLU A 195 -8.72 -5.93 -8.89
C GLU A 195 -9.12 -5.50 -7.48
N SER A 196 -9.54 -4.23 -7.31
CA SER A 196 -10.01 -3.72 -6.01
C SER A 196 -11.28 -4.45 -5.55
N VAL A 197 -12.22 -4.66 -6.47
CA VAL A 197 -13.43 -5.45 -6.18
C VAL A 197 -13.06 -6.90 -5.87
N ALA A 198 -12.12 -7.50 -6.60
CA ALA A 198 -11.65 -8.87 -6.34
C ALA A 198 -10.98 -9.01 -4.97
N CYS A 199 -10.16 -8.04 -4.57
CA CYS A 199 -9.51 -8.00 -3.25
C CYS A 199 -10.51 -7.84 -2.09
N ALA A 200 -11.60 -7.11 -2.28
CA ALA A 200 -12.68 -7.01 -1.29
C ALA A 200 -13.56 -8.27 -1.26
N PHE A 201 -13.82 -8.86 -2.43
CA PHE A 201 -14.76 -9.97 -2.60
C PHE A 201 -14.14 -11.33 -2.23
N ALA A 202 -12.92 -11.63 -2.68
CA ALA A 202 -12.31 -12.95 -2.53
C ALA A 202 -12.08 -13.41 -1.06
N PRO A 203 -11.74 -12.53 -0.10
CA PRO A 203 -11.60 -12.91 1.31
C PRO A 203 -12.93 -13.10 2.04
N GLU A 204 -13.98 -12.37 1.65
CA GLU A 204 -15.33 -12.49 2.22
C GLU A 204 -16.11 -13.68 1.63
N PHE A 205 -15.65 -14.22 0.51
CA PHE A 205 -16.30 -15.33 -0.19
C PHE A 205 -15.98 -16.69 0.45
N ASP A 206 -16.83 -17.13 1.39
CA ASP A 206 -16.78 -18.47 1.98
C ASP A 206 -17.79 -19.42 1.32
N ILE A 207 -17.29 -20.37 0.53
CA ILE A 207 -18.09 -21.40 -0.18
C ILE A 207 -18.96 -22.22 0.79
N ARG A 208 -18.60 -22.31 2.07
CA ARG A 208 -19.37 -23.04 3.09
C ARG A 208 -20.66 -22.35 3.52
N THR A 209 -20.83 -21.07 3.18
CA THR A 209 -22.07 -20.32 3.44
C THR A 209 -23.03 -20.28 2.25
N PHE A 210 -22.60 -20.74 1.08
CA PHE A 210 -23.46 -20.84 -0.10
C PHE A 210 -24.31 -22.11 -0.02
N GLY A 211 -25.53 -21.99 0.51
CA GLY A 211 -26.53 -23.07 0.54
C GLY A 211 -27.12 -23.43 1.91
N ARG A 212 -27.24 -22.47 2.84
CA ARG A 212 -28.19 -22.57 3.97
C ARG A 212 -29.33 -21.58 3.82
#